data_AF-A0AA41VCW4-F1
#
_entry.id   AF-A0AA41VCW4-F1
#
_cell.length_a   1.000
_cell.length_b   1.000
_cell.length_c   1.000
_cell.angle_alpha   90.00
_cell.angle_beta   90.00
_cell.angle_gamma   90.00
#
_symmetry.space_group_name_H-M   'P 1'
#
loop_
_entity.id
_entity.type
_entity.pdbx_description
1 polymer ?
#
loop_
_entity_poly.entity_id
_entity_poly.type
_entity_poly.pdbx_seq_one_letter_code
_entity_poly.pdbx_strand_id
1 'polypeptide(L)'
;MKSPIPTIVLHLFLFLILILLAVLPNQVLSRKELQPVLSLKHLEGCRKGQTVKGLHDVKIYLKSFGYANVVANSNNNRNEHENHDTFDDVLESEIKAYQLNHNLDVTGELDTRTLKQMMLPRCGVPDIDENGKSSMKWNHYGPNFKFFSGNPKWPPSKYNLTYKFDSDGAASSKIDDQTLRDVCARAFATWAVRTWSHFQFKEAGEGEQADIFIGFRRGAHGDDRPFDGPWGTLAHAFPPTYGILHIDADENWSTDPTSDELDLESTVVHEIGHILGLGHSSDRRVSCFHLSQVV
;
A
#
# COMPACT_ATOMS: atom_id res chain seq x y z
N MET A 1 30.85 31.30 -39.70
CA MET A 1 31.56 30.33 -38.85
C MET A 1 31.12 30.56 -37.41
N LYS A 2 30.28 29.69 -36.85
CA LYS A 2 29.88 29.78 -35.42
C LYS A 2 30.88 28.93 -34.63
N SER A 3 31.56 29.51 -33.62
CA SER A 3 32.49 28.75 -32.79
C SER A 3 31.73 27.74 -31.92
N PRO A 4 32.29 26.54 -31.68
CA PRO A 4 31.69 25.59 -30.76
C PRO A 4 31.78 26.14 -29.34
N ILE A 5 30.69 26.01 -28.58
CA ILE A 5 30.65 26.34 -27.16
C ILE A 5 31.63 25.38 -26.44
N PRO A 6 32.56 25.87 -25.60
CA PRO A 6 33.50 25.01 -24.90
C PRO A 6 32.76 24.03 -24.00
N THR A 7 33.13 22.75 -24.03
CA THR A 7 32.50 21.64 -23.29
C THR A 7 32.38 21.92 -21.78
N ILE A 8 33.30 22.71 -21.24
CA ILE A 8 33.31 23.15 -19.83
C ILE A 8 32.12 24.06 -19.50
N VAL A 9 31.69 24.91 -20.42
CA VAL A 9 30.53 25.80 -20.24
C VAL A 9 29.23 24.98 -20.18
N LEU A 10 29.13 23.90 -20.96
CA LEU A 10 27.97 23.01 -20.93
C LEU A 10 27.87 22.23 -19.61
N HIS A 11 29.01 21.78 -19.06
CA HIS A 11 29.04 21.06 -17.78
C HIS A 11 28.74 21.97 -16.60
N LEU A 12 29.26 23.21 -16.60
CA LEU A 12 28.93 24.22 -15.58
C LEU A 12 27.45 24.59 -15.62
N PHE A 13 26.85 24.68 -16.81
CA PHE A 13 25.43 24.97 -16.97
C PHE A 13 24.53 23.82 -16.46
N LEU A 14 24.87 22.57 -16.78
CA LEU A 14 24.19 21.38 -16.26
C LEU A 14 24.31 21.26 -14.74
N PHE A 15 25.48 21.56 -14.17
CA PHE A 15 25.70 21.55 -12.73
C PHE A 15 24.91 22.66 -12.01
N LEU A 16 24.79 23.84 -12.62
CA LEU A 16 23.98 24.94 -12.08
C LEU A 16 22.48 24.59 -12.09
N ILE A 17 21.98 23.89 -13.12
CA ILE A 17 20.59 23.40 -13.20
C ILE A 17 20.32 22.36 -12.11
N LEU A 18 21.24 21.43 -11.88
CA LEU A 18 21.11 20.42 -10.81
C LEU A 18 21.09 21.05 -9.41
N ILE A 19 21.89 22.11 -9.18
CA ILE A 19 21.85 22.87 -7.93
C ILE A 19 20.53 23.66 -7.82
N LEU A 20 20.04 24.25 -8.91
CA LEU A 20 18.75 24.95 -8.90
C LEU A 20 17.60 24.00 -8.57
N LEU A 21 17.61 22.76 -9.09
CA LEU A 21 16.63 21.71 -8.76
C LEU A 21 16.75 21.22 -7.31
N ALA A 22 17.95 21.24 -6.72
CA ALA A 22 18.17 20.85 -5.33
C ALA A 22 17.87 21.97 -4.30
N VAL A 23 17.77 23.22 -4.75
CA VAL A 23 17.56 24.41 -3.90
C VAL A 23 16.18 25.02 -4.09
N LEU A 24 15.33 24.47 -4.97
CA LEU A 24 13.90 24.78 -4.93
C LEU A 24 13.41 24.41 -3.52
N PRO A 25 12.89 25.38 -2.73
CA PRO A 25 12.26 25.03 -1.48
C PRO A 25 11.18 24.02 -1.82
N ASN A 26 11.20 22.85 -1.16
CA ASN A 26 10.04 21.98 -1.09
C ASN A 26 8.88 22.91 -0.71
N GLN A 27 8.06 23.27 -1.69
CA GLN A 27 6.80 23.91 -1.43
C GLN A 27 6.03 22.83 -0.69
N VAL A 28 6.11 22.87 0.64
CA VAL A 28 5.19 22.17 1.52
C VAL A 28 3.86 22.85 1.23
N LEU A 29 3.24 22.42 0.14
CA LEU A 29 1.86 22.68 -0.16
C LEU A 29 1.13 22.13 1.05
N SER A 30 0.61 23.06 1.85
CA SER A 30 -0.22 22.79 3.01
C SER A 30 -1.34 21.85 2.54
N ARG A 31 -1.16 20.56 2.80
CA ARG A 31 -2.12 19.50 2.50
C ARG A 31 -3.33 19.82 3.36
N LYS A 32 -4.34 20.45 2.74
CA LYS A 32 -5.65 20.70 3.32
C LYS A 32 -6.11 19.36 3.89
N GLU A 33 -6.43 19.30 5.18
CA GLU A 33 -6.75 18.04 5.87
C GLU A 33 -7.82 17.26 5.09
N LEU A 34 -7.39 16.23 4.35
CA LEU A 34 -8.26 15.22 3.76
C LEU A 34 -9.05 14.62 4.91
N GLN A 35 -10.39 14.69 4.83
CA GLN A 35 -11.27 14.09 5.81
C GLN A 35 -11.41 12.60 5.47
N PRO A 36 -10.89 11.67 6.28
CA PRO A 36 -11.06 10.24 6.05
C PRO A 36 -12.45 9.80 6.50
N VAL A 37 -12.95 8.74 5.87
CA VAL A 37 -14.25 8.11 6.15
C VAL A 37 -14.30 7.51 7.57
N LEU A 38 -13.15 7.21 8.17
CA LEU A 38 -12.99 7.06 9.61
C LEU A 38 -12.62 8.42 10.21
N SER A 39 -13.61 9.25 10.54
CA SER A 39 -13.37 10.43 11.39
C SER A 39 -13.09 9.95 12.81
N LEU A 40 -11.88 9.43 13.04
CA LEU A 40 -11.44 8.92 14.34
C LEU A 40 -11.07 10.04 15.31
N LYS A 41 -11.23 11.31 14.92
CA LYS A 41 -10.85 12.45 15.74
C LYS A 41 -11.49 12.42 17.13
N HIS A 42 -12.71 11.88 17.26
CA HIS A 42 -13.37 11.74 18.57
C HIS A 42 -12.78 10.64 19.47
N LEU A 43 -11.94 9.76 18.92
CA LEU A 43 -11.22 8.73 19.65
C LEU A 43 -9.83 9.20 20.13
N GLU A 44 -9.44 10.44 19.84
CA GLU A 44 -8.12 10.96 20.20
C GLU A 44 -7.89 10.92 21.71
N GLY A 45 -6.78 10.29 22.10
CA GLY A 45 -6.39 10.09 23.50
C GLY A 45 -7.14 8.96 24.20
N CYS A 46 -7.92 8.14 23.48
CA CYS A 46 -8.50 6.94 24.04
C CYS A 46 -7.39 5.97 24.48
N ARG A 47 -7.59 5.37 25.65
CA ARG A 47 -6.66 4.45 26.31
C ARG A 47 -7.42 3.36 27.06
N LYS A 48 -6.66 2.37 27.51
CA LYS A 48 -7.18 1.20 28.23
C LYS A 48 -8.12 1.56 29.38
N GLY A 49 -9.22 0.80 29.49
CA GLY A 49 -10.25 0.94 30.51
C GLY A 49 -11.41 1.86 30.11
N GLN A 50 -11.31 2.56 28.97
CA GLN A 50 -12.39 3.39 28.45
C GLN A 50 -13.33 2.59 27.54
N THR A 51 -14.59 3.02 27.48
CA THR A 51 -15.56 2.53 26.49
C THR A 51 -16.08 3.73 25.72
N VAL A 52 -15.79 3.78 24.42
CA VAL A 52 -16.06 4.93 23.56
C VAL A 52 -16.57 4.44 22.21
N LYS A 53 -17.71 4.98 21.78
CA LYS A 53 -18.35 4.57 20.53
C LYS A 53 -17.40 4.71 19.32
N GLY A 54 -17.24 3.63 18.55
CA GLY A 54 -16.37 3.58 17.37
C GLY A 54 -15.02 2.90 17.63
N LEU A 55 -14.73 2.49 18.87
CA LEU A 55 -13.56 1.65 19.15
C LEU A 55 -13.68 0.26 18.51
N HIS A 56 -14.90 -0.23 18.29
CA HIS A 56 -15.16 -1.41 17.48
C HIS A 56 -14.56 -1.29 16.05
N ASP A 57 -14.71 -0.14 15.40
CA ASP A 57 -14.22 0.09 14.04
C ASP A 57 -12.68 0.08 13.98
N VAL A 58 -12.03 0.60 15.03
CA VAL A 58 -10.57 0.53 15.21
C VAL A 58 -10.10 -0.93 15.30
N LYS A 59 -10.81 -1.78 16.02
CA LYS A 59 -10.50 -3.22 16.13
C LYS A 59 -10.65 -3.92 14.78
N ILE A 60 -11.71 -3.61 14.03
CA ILE A 60 -11.91 -4.14 12.67
C ILE A 60 -10.76 -3.72 11.76
N TYR A 61 -10.37 -2.44 11.79
CA TYR A 61 -9.23 -1.93 11.03
C TYR A 61 -7.93 -2.65 11.42
N LEU A 62 -7.62 -2.80 12.70
CA LEU A 62 -6.40 -3.48 13.14
C LEU A 62 -6.40 -4.96 12.73
N LYS A 63 -7.56 -5.61 12.79
CA LYS A 63 -7.74 -6.99 12.34
C LYS A 63 -7.51 -7.15 10.85
N SER A 64 -8.00 -6.24 9.99
CA SER A 64 -7.81 -6.34 8.53
C SER A 64 -6.32 -6.30 8.14
N PHE A 65 -5.49 -5.61 8.92
CA PHE A 65 -4.03 -5.57 8.73
C PHE A 65 -3.24 -6.63 9.54
N GLY A 66 -3.94 -7.56 10.19
CA GLY A 66 -3.36 -8.74 10.86
C GLY A 66 -2.88 -8.50 12.29
N TYR A 67 -3.16 -7.35 12.90
CA TYR A 67 -2.69 -7.03 14.26
C TYR A 67 -3.31 -7.93 15.35
N ALA A 68 -4.51 -8.47 15.09
CA ALA A 68 -5.11 -9.51 15.93
C ALA A 68 -4.25 -10.79 16.05
N ASN A 69 -3.32 -11.04 15.12
CA ASN A 69 -2.42 -12.19 15.18
C ASN A 69 -1.28 -12.01 16.19
N VAL A 70 -1.02 -10.79 16.67
CA VAL A 70 0.00 -10.53 17.70
C VAL A 70 -0.39 -11.16 19.05
N VAL A 71 -1.69 -11.20 19.31
CA VAL A 71 -2.32 -11.61 20.58
C VAL A 71 -2.97 -12.99 20.48
N ALA A 72 -2.94 -13.60 19.29
CA ALA A 72 -3.56 -14.86 18.92
C ALA A 72 -3.19 -16.06 19.81
N ASN A 73 -2.00 -16.05 20.40
CA ASN A 73 -1.48 -17.14 21.23
C ASN A 73 -1.87 -17.03 22.72
N SER A 74 -2.66 -16.01 23.12
CA SER A 74 -2.86 -15.70 24.54
C SER A 74 -4.27 -15.94 25.10
N ASN A 75 -5.36 -15.95 24.33
CA ASN A 75 -6.72 -16.05 24.92
C ASN A 75 -7.80 -16.69 24.00
N ASN A 76 -8.69 -17.48 24.60
CA ASN A 76 -9.81 -18.20 23.97
C ASN A 76 -11.07 -17.34 23.66
N ASN A 77 -11.06 -16.02 23.86
CA ASN A 77 -12.26 -15.15 23.76
C ASN A 77 -12.15 -14.02 22.70
N ARG A 78 -11.68 -14.32 21.47
CA ARG A 78 -11.59 -13.31 20.39
C ARG A 78 -12.94 -12.69 19.99
N ASN A 79 -14.02 -13.49 20.05
CA ASN A 79 -15.36 -13.04 19.66
C ASN A 79 -15.94 -11.99 20.61
N GLU A 80 -15.49 -11.94 21.87
CA GLU A 80 -15.95 -10.91 22.81
C GLU A 80 -15.24 -9.59 22.51
N HIS A 81 -13.90 -9.63 22.38
CA HIS A 81 -13.06 -8.46 22.08
C HIS A 81 -13.56 -7.66 20.88
N GLU A 82 -13.90 -8.34 19.78
CA GLU A 82 -14.31 -7.66 18.56
C GLU A 82 -15.65 -6.95 18.72
N ASN A 83 -16.59 -7.46 19.53
CA ASN A 83 -18.00 -7.03 19.47
C ASN A 83 -18.38 -5.88 20.43
N HIS A 84 -17.41 -5.19 21.02
CA HIS A 84 -17.68 -4.07 21.92
C HIS A 84 -16.71 -2.89 21.77
N ASP A 85 -17.20 -1.71 22.12
CA ASP A 85 -16.48 -0.43 22.09
C ASP A 85 -15.53 -0.21 23.28
N THR A 86 -15.08 -1.28 23.95
CA THR A 86 -14.18 -1.18 25.11
C THR A 86 -12.73 -1.26 24.67
N PHE A 87 -11.91 -0.36 25.19
CA PHE A 87 -10.46 -0.38 25.08
C PHE A 87 -9.88 -1.34 26.12
N ASP A 88 -9.68 -2.59 25.73
CA ASP A 88 -9.17 -3.68 26.57
C ASP A 88 -7.65 -3.87 26.40
N ASP A 89 -7.09 -4.85 27.12
CA ASP A 89 -5.66 -5.21 27.03
C ASP A 89 -5.27 -5.72 25.63
N VAL A 90 -6.22 -6.27 24.89
CA VAL A 90 -6.01 -6.79 23.54
C VAL A 90 -5.82 -5.62 22.57
N LEU A 91 -6.73 -4.65 22.58
CA LEU A 91 -6.64 -3.44 21.74
C LEU A 91 -5.36 -2.64 22.05
N GLU A 92 -4.99 -2.52 23.33
CA GLU A 92 -3.73 -1.86 23.72
C GLU A 92 -2.51 -2.55 23.06
N SER A 93 -2.50 -3.88 23.04
CA SER A 93 -1.41 -4.67 22.47
C SER A 93 -1.35 -4.54 20.94
N GLU A 94 -2.51 -4.54 20.27
CA GLU A 94 -2.62 -4.33 18.82
C GLU A 94 -2.15 -2.93 18.42
N ILE A 95 -2.55 -1.89 19.17
CA ILE A 95 -2.11 -0.50 18.93
C ILE A 95 -0.60 -0.37 19.13
N LYS A 96 -0.02 -0.97 20.17
CA LYS A 96 1.44 -0.96 20.37
C LYS A 96 2.18 -1.61 19.20
N ALA A 97 1.66 -2.72 18.69
CA ALA A 97 2.23 -3.38 17.52
C ALA A 97 2.09 -2.52 16.25
N TYR A 98 0.94 -1.84 16.09
CA TYR A 98 0.71 -0.88 15.01
C TYR A 98 1.73 0.26 15.04
N GLN A 99 1.83 0.94 16.18
CA GLN A 99 2.77 2.03 16.39
C GLN A 99 4.21 1.61 16.08
N LEU A 100 4.61 0.42 16.54
CA LEU A 100 5.94 -0.12 16.26
C LEU A 100 6.18 -0.36 14.76
N ASN A 101 5.22 -0.94 14.04
CA ASN A 101 5.33 -1.19 12.60
C ASN A 101 5.37 0.10 11.76
N HIS A 102 4.75 1.17 12.26
CA HIS A 102 4.71 2.48 11.59
C HIS A 102 5.77 3.47 12.10
N ASN A 103 6.74 3.01 12.90
CA ASN A 103 7.78 3.83 13.50
C ASN A 103 7.24 5.04 14.30
N LEU A 104 6.12 4.84 15.00
CA LEU A 104 5.54 5.81 15.93
C LEU A 104 6.03 5.55 17.36
N ASP A 105 5.78 6.53 18.24
CA ASP A 105 5.98 6.35 19.67
C ASP A 105 5.04 5.27 20.20
N VAL A 106 5.57 4.25 20.89
CA VAL A 106 4.79 3.08 21.33
C VAL A 106 4.07 3.40 22.65
N THR A 107 3.02 4.21 22.57
CA THR A 107 2.21 4.66 23.71
C THR A 107 1.16 3.64 24.13
N GLY A 108 0.62 2.85 23.19
CA GLY A 108 -0.55 2.03 23.40
C GLY A 108 -1.86 2.81 23.53
N GLU A 109 -1.85 4.10 23.18
CA GLU A 109 -3.02 4.97 23.16
C GLU A 109 -3.37 5.36 21.72
N LEU A 110 -4.63 5.71 21.45
CA LEU A 110 -5.05 6.33 20.18
C LEU A 110 -4.67 7.82 20.16
N ASP A 111 -3.38 8.11 20.25
CA ASP A 111 -2.86 9.47 20.20
C ASP A 111 -2.99 10.11 18.81
N THR A 112 -2.77 11.43 18.75
CA THR A 112 -2.91 12.22 17.52
C THR A 112 -2.12 11.64 16.34
N ARG A 113 -0.90 11.13 16.60
CA ARG A 113 -0.01 10.61 15.55
C ARG A 113 -0.52 9.27 15.04
N THR A 114 -0.95 8.40 15.96
CA THR A 114 -1.52 7.08 15.65
C THR A 114 -2.77 7.24 14.80
N LEU A 115 -3.71 8.08 15.21
CA LEU A 115 -4.94 8.31 14.46
C LEU A 115 -4.67 8.92 13.09
N LYS A 116 -3.81 9.93 13.00
CA LYS A 116 -3.40 10.51 11.71
C LYS A 116 -2.81 9.47 10.77
N GLN A 117 -2.01 8.54 11.28
CA GLN A 117 -1.41 7.46 10.49
C GLN A 117 -2.44 6.41 10.04
N MET A 118 -3.38 6.02 10.91
CA MET A 118 -4.49 5.09 10.57
C MET A 118 -5.44 5.67 9.53
N MET A 119 -5.53 6.99 9.49
CA MET A 119 -6.36 7.77 8.57
C MET A 119 -5.74 7.96 7.18
N LEU A 120 -4.48 7.57 6.97
CA LEU A 120 -3.83 7.68 5.67
C LEU A 120 -4.25 6.53 4.74
N PRO A 121 -4.58 6.81 3.48
CA PRO A 121 -4.84 5.77 2.49
C PRO A 121 -3.64 4.85 2.33
N ARG A 122 -3.86 3.55 2.14
CA ARG A 122 -2.81 2.53 2.14
C ARG A 122 -3.19 1.27 1.36
N CYS A 123 -2.21 0.42 1.12
CA CYS A 123 -2.39 -0.94 0.64
C CYS A 123 -3.16 -1.79 1.67
N GLY A 124 -4.06 -2.65 1.19
CA GLY A 124 -4.89 -3.60 1.93
C GLY A 124 -4.21 -4.93 2.28
N VAL A 125 -2.95 -5.13 1.88
CA VAL A 125 -2.18 -6.31 2.27
C VAL A 125 -1.85 -6.26 3.76
N PRO A 126 -2.04 -7.35 4.53
CA PRO A 126 -1.72 -7.36 5.96
C PRO A 126 -0.25 -7.08 6.27
N ASP A 127 0.00 -6.29 7.32
CA ASP A 127 1.35 -6.03 7.82
C ASP A 127 1.90 -7.23 8.60
N ILE A 128 1.01 -8.00 9.24
CA ILE A 128 1.33 -9.13 10.10
C ILE A 128 0.64 -10.39 9.55
N ASP A 129 1.43 -11.44 9.32
CA ASP A 129 0.90 -12.71 8.85
C ASP A 129 0.13 -13.47 9.95
N GLU A 130 -0.49 -14.59 9.57
CA GLU A 130 -1.22 -15.49 10.49
C GLU A 130 -0.37 -16.06 11.63
N ASN A 131 0.96 -16.05 11.49
CA ASN A 131 1.92 -16.52 12.48
C ASN A 131 2.45 -15.39 13.38
N GLY A 132 1.90 -14.17 13.26
CA GLY A 132 2.32 -13.00 14.05
C GLY A 132 3.62 -12.35 13.56
N LYS A 133 4.09 -12.67 12.35
CA LYS A 133 5.33 -12.11 11.78
C LYS A 133 5.04 -10.86 10.96
N SER A 134 5.68 -9.76 11.33
CA SER A 134 5.58 -8.46 10.65
C SER A 134 6.47 -8.37 9.41
N SER A 135 5.89 -7.93 8.29
CA SER A 135 6.61 -7.51 7.08
C SER A 135 7.26 -6.14 7.25
N MET A 136 6.66 -5.25 8.06
CA MET A 136 7.06 -3.85 8.27
C MET A 136 8.34 -3.64 9.10
N LYS A 137 8.83 -4.63 9.84
CA LYS A 137 10.02 -4.45 10.70
C LYS A 137 11.27 -4.06 9.89
N TRP A 138 11.84 -2.88 10.17
CA TRP A 138 13.14 -2.43 9.66
C TRP A 138 14.24 -3.45 9.94
N ASN A 139 15.09 -3.72 8.94
CA ASN A 139 16.28 -4.55 9.11
C ASN A 139 17.52 -3.66 8.99
N HIS A 140 18.21 -3.37 10.09
CA HIS A 140 19.39 -2.49 10.09
C HIS A 140 20.59 -3.06 9.31
N TYR A 141 20.60 -4.37 9.02
CA TYR A 141 21.73 -5.09 8.42
C TYR A 141 21.34 -5.92 7.18
N GLY A 142 20.18 -5.66 6.56
CA GLY A 142 19.69 -6.45 5.43
C GLY A 142 19.16 -5.60 4.28
N PRO A 143 18.76 -6.24 3.16
CA PRO A 143 18.12 -5.53 2.06
C PRO A 143 16.85 -4.83 2.56
N ASN A 144 16.59 -3.64 2.03
CA ASN A 144 15.46 -2.81 2.45
C ASN A 144 14.10 -3.32 1.94
N PHE A 145 14.03 -4.56 1.44
CA PHE A 145 12.82 -5.23 1.00
C PHE A 145 12.71 -6.59 1.69
N LYS A 146 11.48 -7.08 1.87
CA LYS A 146 11.21 -8.41 2.40
C LYS A 146 10.30 -9.17 1.47
N PHE A 147 10.39 -10.49 1.50
CA PHE A 147 9.39 -11.37 0.90
C PHE A 147 8.29 -11.67 1.92
N PHE A 148 7.11 -12.05 1.41
CA PHE A 148 6.06 -12.64 2.24
C PHE A 148 6.58 -13.84 3.04
N SER A 149 5.91 -14.13 4.15
CA SER A 149 6.17 -15.34 4.94
C SER A 149 6.01 -16.59 4.08
N GLY A 150 6.84 -17.60 4.32
CA GLY A 150 6.95 -18.76 3.43
C GLY A 150 7.70 -18.51 2.12
N ASN A 151 8.10 -17.26 1.82
CA ASN A 151 8.83 -16.86 0.62
C ASN A 151 8.17 -17.37 -0.69
N PRO A 152 6.87 -17.11 -0.90
CA PRO A 152 6.16 -17.53 -2.11
C PRO A 152 6.80 -16.89 -3.34
N LYS A 153 7.00 -17.71 -4.37
CA LYS A 153 7.61 -17.30 -5.64
C LYS A 153 6.92 -17.98 -6.79
N TRP A 154 6.94 -17.30 -7.94
CA TRP A 154 6.68 -17.95 -9.21
C TRP A 154 7.66 -19.12 -9.40
N PRO A 155 7.24 -20.22 -10.06
CA PRO A 155 8.12 -21.35 -10.34
C PRO A 155 9.42 -20.88 -11.00
N PRO A 156 10.58 -21.54 -10.74
CA PRO A 156 11.87 -21.11 -11.29
C PRO A 156 11.94 -21.01 -12.83
N SER A 157 11.00 -21.62 -13.55
CA SER A 157 10.88 -21.56 -15.01
C SER A 157 9.89 -20.48 -15.50
N LYS A 158 9.20 -19.79 -14.59
CA LYS A 158 8.09 -18.89 -14.89
C LYS A 158 8.49 -17.43 -14.67
N TYR A 159 9.23 -16.89 -15.63
CA TYR A 159 9.58 -15.46 -15.68
C TYR A 159 8.75 -14.67 -16.69
N ASN A 160 8.11 -15.35 -17.65
CA ASN A 160 7.18 -14.72 -18.59
C ASN A 160 5.77 -14.84 -17.99
N LEU A 161 5.32 -13.76 -17.35
CA LEU A 161 4.01 -13.67 -16.72
C LEU A 161 3.03 -12.99 -17.67
N THR A 162 1.89 -13.63 -17.92
CA THR A 162 0.80 -13.02 -18.67
C THR A 162 -0.23 -12.41 -17.72
N TYR A 163 -0.79 -11.26 -18.08
CA TYR A 163 -1.85 -10.61 -17.29
C TYR A 163 -3.09 -10.32 -18.13
N LYS A 164 -4.25 -10.25 -17.49
CA LYS A 164 -5.49 -9.82 -18.12
C LYS A 164 -6.36 -9.01 -17.17
N PHE A 165 -7.33 -8.32 -17.76
CA PHE A 165 -8.30 -7.51 -17.04
C PHE A 165 -9.61 -8.25 -16.90
N ASP A 166 -10.16 -8.27 -15.70
CA ASP A 166 -11.41 -8.97 -15.42
C ASP A 166 -12.60 -8.21 -16.01
N SER A 167 -13.38 -8.88 -16.85
CA SER A 167 -14.62 -8.35 -17.43
C SER A 167 -15.74 -8.18 -16.41
N ASP A 168 -15.68 -8.94 -15.31
CA ASP A 168 -16.77 -9.07 -14.33
C ASP A 168 -16.56 -8.14 -13.12
N GLY A 169 -15.55 -7.26 -13.19
CA GLY A 169 -15.23 -6.30 -12.14
C GLY A 169 -16.21 -5.13 -12.05
N ALA A 170 -16.04 -4.32 -11.01
CA ALA A 170 -16.75 -3.04 -10.90
C ALA A 170 -16.19 -2.05 -11.92
N ALA A 171 -16.99 -1.09 -12.37
CA ALA A 171 -16.50 0.04 -13.14
C ALA A 171 -15.95 1.13 -12.21
N SER A 172 -14.77 1.68 -12.55
CA SER A 172 -14.33 2.96 -12.00
C SER A 172 -15.07 4.09 -12.72
N SER A 173 -15.50 5.11 -11.97
CA SER A 173 -16.09 6.32 -12.56
C SER A 173 -15.04 7.31 -13.07
N LYS A 174 -13.76 7.05 -12.80
CA LYS A 174 -12.63 7.96 -13.04
C LYS A 174 -11.66 7.47 -14.10
N ILE A 175 -11.56 6.16 -14.25
CA ILE A 175 -10.55 5.49 -15.09
C ILE A 175 -11.29 4.56 -16.04
N ASP A 176 -11.09 4.77 -17.34
CA ASP A 176 -11.56 3.86 -18.37
C ASP A 176 -10.60 2.68 -18.57
N ASP A 177 -11.07 1.64 -19.26
CA ASP A 177 -10.32 0.40 -19.48
C ASP A 177 -8.99 0.63 -20.19
N GLN A 178 -8.94 1.57 -21.15
CA GLN A 178 -7.72 1.84 -21.89
C GLN A 178 -6.67 2.51 -21.00
N THR A 179 -7.09 3.47 -20.17
CA THR A 179 -6.23 4.13 -19.19
C THR A 179 -5.67 3.12 -18.18
N LEU A 180 -6.51 2.20 -17.69
CA LEU A 180 -6.06 1.12 -16.80
C LEU A 180 -5.02 0.22 -17.48
N ARG A 181 -5.28 -0.20 -18.73
CA ARG A 181 -4.33 -0.99 -19.54
C ARG A 181 -2.98 -0.30 -19.68
N ASP A 182 -3.00 0.99 -20.04
CA ASP A 182 -1.78 1.78 -20.23
C ASP A 182 -0.99 1.95 -18.92
N VAL A 183 -1.67 2.19 -17.80
CA VAL A 183 -1.05 2.27 -16.47
C VAL A 183 -0.41 0.94 -16.09
N CYS A 184 -1.13 -0.17 -16.20
CA CYS A 184 -0.60 -1.49 -15.90
C CYS A 184 0.60 -1.84 -16.78
N ALA A 185 0.56 -1.52 -18.08
CA ALA A 185 1.69 -1.72 -18.98
C ALA A 185 2.95 -0.96 -18.51
N ARG A 186 2.82 0.31 -18.13
CA ARG A 186 3.94 1.11 -17.58
C ARG A 186 4.43 0.59 -16.23
N ALA A 187 3.51 0.20 -15.36
CA ALA A 187 3.85 -0.36 -14.05
C ALA A 187 4.62 -1.68 -14.18
N PHE A 188 4.19 -2.58 -15.05
CA PHE A 188 4.94 -3.81 -15.36
C PHE A 188 6.29 -3.53 -16.02
N ALA A 189 6.36 -2.55 -16.93
CA ALA A 189 7.63 -2.13 -17.53
C ALA A 189 8.61 -1.63 -16.47
N THR A 190 8.15 -0.86 -15.48
CA THR A 190 8.96 -0.38 -14.34
C THR A 190 9.62 -1.53 -13.58
N TRP A 191 8.95 -2.68 -13.43
CA TRP A 191 9.53 -3.88 -12.82
C TRP A 191 10.42 -4.66 -13.77
N ALA A 192 10.08 -4.76 -15.05
CA ALA A 192 10.84 -5.50 -16.06
C ALA A 192 12.22 -4.89 -16.34
N VAL A 193 12.36 -3.56 -16.30
CA VAL A 193 13.64 -2.88 -16.60
C VAL A 193 14.64 -2.90 -15.43
N ARG A 194 14.24 -3.36 -14.25
CA ARG A 194 15.16 -3.46 -13.10
C ARG A 194 16.22 -4.51 -13.41
N THR A 195 17.49 -4.16 -13.27
CA THR A 195 18.65 -5.00 -13.65
C THR A 195 18.72 -6.36 -12.98
N TRP A 196 18.00 -6.56 -11.88
CA TRP A 196 17.91 -7.81 -11.12
C TRP A 196 16.62 -8.60 -11.39
N SER A 197 15.71 -8.06 -12.20
CA SER A 197 14.48 -8.76 -12.59
C SER A 197 14.73 -9.55 -13.87
N HIS A 198 14.35 -10.83 -13.85
CA HIS A 198 14.26 -11.66 -15.06
C HIS A 198 12.84 -11.69 -15.62
N PHE A 199 11.88 -11.03 -14.95
CA PHE A 199 10.48 -11.08 -15.34
C PHE A 199 10.22 -10.28 -16.61
N GLN A 200 9.41 -10.87 -17.48
CA GLN A 200 8.79 -10.23 -18.63
C GLN A 200 7.28 -10.33 -18.47
N PHE A 201 6.58 -9.28 -18.88
CA PHE A 201 5.14 -9.19 -18.74
C PHE A 201 4.50 -8.99 -20.11
N LYS A 202 3.40 -9.68 -20.36
CA LYS A 202 2.63 -9.53 -21.60
C LYS A 202 1.15 -9.58 -21.27
N GLU A 203 0.39 -8.66 -21.84
CA GLU A 203 -1.06 -8.76 -21.79
C GLU A 203 -1.52 -9.99 -22.60
N ALA A 204 -2.38 -10.80 -21.99
CA ALA A 204 -2.95 -11.98 -22.62
C ALA A 204 -3.98 -11.56 -23.69
N GLY A 205 -3.93 -12.22 -24.84
CA GLY A 205 -4.93 -12.03 -25.89
C GLY A 205 -6.31 -12.57 -25.49
N GLU A 206 -7.33 -12.24 -26.29
CA GLU A 206 -8.67 -12.77 -26.10
C GLU A 206 -8.66 -14.32 -26.13
N GLY A 207 -9.27 -14.94 -25.10
CA GLY A 207 -9.30 -16.39 -24.95
C GLY A 207 -8.01 -17.04 -24.42
N GLU A 208 -6.92 -16.28 -24.24
CA GLU A 208 -5.69 -16.79 -23.63
C GLU A 208 -5.82 -16.89 -22.09
N GLN A 209 -5.09 -17.83 -21.50
CA GLN A 209 -4.95 -17.89 -20.05
C GLN A 209 -3.94 -16.85 -19.57
N ALA A 210 -4.19 -16.31 -18.38
CA ALA A 210 -3.32 -15.35 -17.72
C ALA A 210 -2.83 -15.90 -16.38
N ASP A 211 -1.62 -15.51 -16.00
CA ASP A 211 -1.08 -15.75 -14.66
C ASP A 211 -1.57 -14.71 -13.65
N ILE A 212 -1.85 -13.49 -14.14
CA ILE A 212 -2.23 -12.35 -13.33
C ILE A 212 -3.59 -11.80 -13.77
N PHE A 213 -4.48 -11.55 -12.82
CA PHE A 213 -5.82 -11.02 -13.00
C PHE A 213 -5.92 -9.67 -12.31
N ILE A 214 -6.31 -8.64 -13.05
CA ILE A 214 -6.34 -7.26 -12.59
C ILE A 214 -7.76 -6.74 -12.76
N GLY A 215 -8.32 -6.12 -11.73
CA GLY A 215 -9.63 -5.51 -11.88
C GLY A 215 -10.04 -4.61 -10.73
N PHE A 216 -10.94 -3.70 -11.05
CA PHE A 216 -11.63 -2.90 -10.06
C PHE A 216 -12.65 -3.75 -9.28
N ARG A 217 -12.77 -3.51 -7.97
CA ARG A 217 -13.76 -4.11 -7.07
C ARG A 217 -14.33 -3.05 -6.14
N ARG A 218 -15.41 -3.38 -5.43
CA ARG A 218 -16.08 -2.51 -4.46
C ARG A 218 -16.55 -3.33 -3.28
N GLY A 219 -16.47 -2.80 -2.07
CA GLY A 219 -17.01 -3.46 -0.88
C GLY A 219 -16.57 -4.92 -0.78
N ALA A 220 -17.47 -5.79 -0.33
CA ALA A 220 -17.26 -7.23 -0.33
C ALA A 220 -17.27 -7.81 -1.75
N HIS A 221 -16.19 -8.49 -2.13
CA HIS A 221 -15.98 -8.98 -3.50
C HIS A 221 -15.39 -10.40 -3.58
N GLY A 222 -15.66 -11.23 -2.57
CA GLY A 222 -15.49 -12.69 -2.65
C GLY A 222 -14.12 -13.25 -2.25
N ASP A 223 -13.24 -12.43 -1.67
CA ASP A 223 -11.87 -12.81 -1.26
C ASP A 223 -11.57 -12.53 0.23
N ASP A 224 -12.62 -12.31 1.03
CA ASP A 224 -12.56 -11.97 2.47
C ASP A 224 -11.77 -10.68 2.80
N ARG A 225 -11.48 -9.84 1.79
CA ARG A 225 -10.84 -8.53 1.96
C ARG A 225 -11.71 -7.43 1.36
N PRO A 226 -12.87 -7.12 1.96
CA PRO A 226 -13.75 -6.09 1.42
C PRO A 226 -13.04 -4.74 1.38
N PHE A 227 -13.28 -3.96 0.32
CA PHE A 227 -12.91 -2.55 0.31
C PHE A 227 -13.85 -1.71 1.17
N ASP A 228 -13.35 -0.59 1.67
CA ASP A 228 -13.98 0.29 2.65
C ASP A 228 -14.61 1.56 2.04
N GLY A 229 -14.54 1.71 0.71
CA GLY A 229 -15.07 2.86 -0.01
C GLY A 229 -14.00 3.94 -0.18
N PRO A 230 -14.37 5.22 -0.35
CA PRO A 230 -13.38 6.26 -0.61
C PRO A 230 -12.39 6.44 0.55
N TRP A 231 -11.11 6.55 0.20
CA TRP A 231 -9.96 6.56 1.10
C TRP A 231 -9.82 5.26 1.91
N GLY A 232 -8.76 5.16 2.71
CA GLY A 232 -8.51 3.95 3.49
C GLY A 232 -7.80 2.90 2.64
N THR A 233 -8.49 1.83 2.24
CA THR A 233 -7.88 0.70 1.53
C THR A 233 -7.94 0.87 0.02
N LEU A 234 -6.80 1.22 -0.56
CA LEU A 234 -6.68 1.59 -1.97
C LEU A 234 -6.78 0.42 -2.95
N ALA A 235 -6.06 -0.65 -2.61
CA ALA A 235 -5.88 -1.81 -3.46
C ALA A 235 -5.30 -2.95 -2.60
N HIS A 236 -5.38 -4.17 -3.11
CA HIS A 236 -4.60 -5.28 -2.58
C HIS A 236 -4.23 -6.28 -3.66
N ALA A 237 -3.12 -6.97 -3.42
CA ALA A 237 -2.69 -8.08 -4.24
C ALA A 237 -2.40 -9.34 -3.43
N PHE A 238 -2.45 -10.47 -4.12
CA PHE A 238 -2.14 -11.78 -3.55
C PHE A 238 -0.75 -12.24 -3.97
N PRO A 239 0.01 -12.88 -3.05
CA PRO A 239 1.35 -13.35 -3.35
C PRO A 239 1.36 -14.43 -4.45
N PRO A 240 2.53 -14.71 -5.06
CA PRO A 240 2.68 -15.83 -5.97
C PRO A 240 2.16 -17.15 -5.37
N THR A 241 1.51 -18.02 -6.15
CA THR A 241 1.17 -17.88 -7.57
C THR A 241 -0.29 -17.46 -7.79
N TYR A 242 -0.94 -16.83 -6.80
CA TYR A 242 -2.34 -16.43 -6.94
C TYR A 242 -2.53 -15.43 -8.07
N GLY A 243 -1.64 -14.42 -8.16
CA GLY A 243 -1.63 -13.47 -9.27
C GLY A 243 -2.93 -12.68 -9.38
N ILE A 244 -3.42 -12.11 -8.27
CA ILE A 244 -4.62 -11.28 -8.28
C ILE A 244 -4.24 -9.89 -7.78
N LEU A 245 -4.71 -8.86 -8.48
CA LEU A 245 -4.62 -7.45 -8.10
C LEU A 245 -6.03 -6.86 -8.17
N HIS A 246 -6.58 -6.49 -7.02
CA HIS A 246 -7.83 -5.75 -6.92
C HIS A 246 -7.55 -4.29 -6.59
N ILE A 247 -8.25 -3.38 -7.25
CA ILE A 247 -8.16 -1.93 -7.04
C ILE A 247 -9.53 -1.45 -6.57
N ASP A 248 -9.61 -0.59 -5.56
CA ASP A 248 -10.90 -0.08 -5.11
C ASP A 248 -11.46 0.91 -6.15
N ALA A 249 -12.63 0.59 -6.69
CA ALA A 249 -13.31 1.40 -7.69
C ALA A 249 -13.99 2.65 -7.09
N ASP A 250 -14.14 2.71 -5.77
CA ASP A 250 -14.70 3.86 -5.04
C ASP A 250 -13.74 5.05 -4.95
N GLU A 251 -12.46 4.83 -5.23
CA GLU A 251 -11.43 5.84 -5.06
C GLU A 251 -11.37 6.87 -6.19
N ASN A 252 -10.95 8.09 -5.85
CA ASN A 252 -10.79 9.19 -6.80
C ASN A 252 -9.44 9.10 -7.54
N TRP A 253 -9.32 8.10 -8.40
CA TRP A 253 -8.09 7.81 -9.15
C TRP A 253 -7.76 8.85 -10.22
N SER A 254 -6.45 9.09 -10.41
CA SER A 254 -5.88 9.85 -11.51
C SER A 254 -4.51 9.29 -11.91
N THR A 255 -4.08 9.56 -13.14
CA THR A 255 -2.70 9.31 -13.61
C THR A 255 -1.80 10.54 -13.51
N ASP A 256 -2.38 11.69 -13.16
CA ASP A 256 -1.69 12.96 -12.87
C ASP A 256 -2.47 13.67 -11.75
N PRO A 257 -2.34 13.18 -10.50
CA PRO A 257 -3.27 13.52 -9.44
C PRO A 257 -3.08 14.96 -8.95
N THR A 258 -4.20 15.62 -8.71
CA THR A 258 -4.29 16.84 -7.91
C THR A 258 -4.39 16.52 -6.41
N SER A 259 -4.57 17.52 -5.55
CA SER A 259 -4.50 17.35 -4.09
C SER A 259 -5.59 16.45 -3.48
N ASP A 260 -6.69 16.21 -4.21
CA ASP A 260 -7.85 15.42 -3.81
C ASP A 260 -8.01 14.13 -4.63
N GLU A 261 -6.98 13.75 -5.39
CA GLU A 261 -6.92 12.54 -6.20
C GLU A 261 -5.79 11.61 -5.74
N LEU A 262 -5.91 10.33 -6.09
CA LEU A 262 -4.95 9.29 -5.76
C LEU A 262 -4.19 8.85 -7.02
N ASP A 263 -2.87 8.67 -6.91
CA ASP A 263 -2.04 8.17 -8.02
C ASP A 263 -2.28 6.68 -8.26
N LEU A 264 -2.94 6.37 -9.37
CA LEU A 264 -3.19 4.99 -9.77
C LEU A 264 -1.91 4.25 -10.14
N GLU A 265 -0.96 4.89 -10.83
CA GLU A 265 0.24 4.21 -11.33
C GLU A 265 1.16 3.82 -10.18
N SER A 266 1.38 4.73 -9.23
CA SER A 266 2.15 4.42 -8.02
C SER A 266 1.52 3.28 -7.21
N THR A 267 0.19 3.25 -7.11
CA THR A 267 -0.55 2.16 -6.43
C THR A 267 -0.34 0.83 -7.15
N VAL A 268 -0.55 0.78 -8.47
CA VAL A 268 -0.39 -0.45 -9.27
C VAL A 268 1.07 -0.95 -9.23
N VAL A 269 2.06 -0.05 -9.29
CA VAL A 269 3.48 -0.41 -9.14
C VAL A 269 3.75 -1.10 -7.80
N HIS A 270 3.15 -0.61 -6.71
CA HIS A 270 3.27 -1.22 -5.39
C HIS A 270 2.67 -2.63 -5.36
N GLU A 271 1.42 -2.78 -5.82
CA GLU A 271 0.71 -4.05 -5.80
C GLU A 271 1.37 -5.12 -6.69
N ILE A 272 1.98 -4.74 -7.82
CA ILE A 272 2.77 -5.68 -8.63
C ILE A 272 3.94 -6.24 -7.83
N GLY A 273 4.54 -5.46 -6.93
CA GLY A 273 5.59 -5.97 -6.05
C GLY A 273 5.10 -7.11 -5.16
N HIS A 274 3.86 -7.04 -4.67
CA HIS A 274 3.22 -8.15 -3.95
C HIS A 274 2.99 -9.37 -4.84
N ILE A 275 2.55 -9.16 -6.09
CA ILE A 275 2.45 -10.24 -7.10
C ILE A 275 3.81 -10.90 -7.36
N LEU A 276 4.92 -10.19 -7.17
CA LEU A 276 6.28 -10.72 -7.31
C LEU A 276 6.84 -11.33 -6.00
N GLY A 277 6.03 -11.35 -4.93
CA GLY A 277 6.34 -12.01 -3.66
C GLY A 277 6.91 -11.10 -2.58
N LEU A 278 7.02 -9.79 -2.84
CA LEU A 278 7.52 -8.83 -1.85
C LEU A 278 6.43 -8.50 -0.84
N GLY A 279 6.77 -8.42 0.44
CA GLY A 279 5.94 -7.83 1.48
C GLY A 279 6.18 -6.32 1.59
N HIS A 280 5.45 -5.67 2.49
CA HIS A 280 5.66 -4.24 2.76
C HIS A 280 7.08 -3.94 3.23
N SER A 281 7.54 -2.74 2.91
CA SER A 281 8.76 -2.14 3.45
C SER A 281 8.51 -0.75 4.02
N SER A 282 9.27 -0.45 5.06
CA SER A 282 9.36 0.83 5.74
C SER A 282 10.44 1.76 5.16
N ASP A 283 11.16 1.36 4.11
CA ASP A 283 12.12 2.21 3.38
C ASP A 283 11.48 2.85 2.14
N ARG A 284 11.47 4.19 2.11
CA ARG A 284 10.93 5.05 1.04
C ARG A 284 11.47 4.78 -0.36
N ARG A 285 12.59 4.07 -0.48
CA ARG A 285 13.31 3.84 -1.76
C ARG A 285 12.94 2.53 -2.45
N VAL A 286 12.11 1.69 -1.83
CA VAL A 286 11.67 0.40 -2.38
C VAL A 286 10.30 0.56 -3.03
N SER A 287 10.04 -0.10 -4.15
CA SER A 287 8.73 0.02 -4.85
C SER A 287 7.55 -0.55 -4.04
N CYS A 288 7.79 -1.51 -3.14
CA CYS A 288 6.85 -1.93 -2.09
C CYS A 288 6.91 -1.07 -0.83
N PHE A 289 7.39 0.17 -0.95
CA PHE A 289 7.31 1.12 0.13
C PHE A 289 5.85 1.41 0.44
N HIS A 290 5.56 1.46 1.72
CA HIS A 290 4.25 1.70 2.29
C HIS A 290 3.49 2.85 1.59
N LEU A 291 2.41 2.52 0.86
CA LEU A 291 1.63 3.50 0.06
C LEU A 291 1.13 4.69 0.90
N SER A 292 0.92 4.51 2.21
CA SER A 292 0.52 5.58 3.11
C SER A 292 1.52 6.73 3.25
N GLN A 293 2.69 6.65 2.62
CA GLN A 293 3.68 7.72 2.61
C GLN A 293 4.03 8.20 1.18
N VAL A 294 3.27 7.75 0.18
CA VAL A 294 3.45 8.07 -1.25
C VAL A 294 2.27 8.85 -1.84
N VAL A 295 1.05 8.66 -1.31
CA VAL A 295 -0.15 9.43 -1.71
C VAL A 295 -0.35 10.70 -0.88
#